data_AF-A0A643FEF6-F1
#
_entry.id   AF-A0A643FEF6-F1
#
_cell.length_a   1.000
_cell.length_b   1.000
_cell.length_c   1.000
_cell.angle_alpha   90.00
_cell.angle_beta   90.00
_cell.angle_gamma   90.00
#
_symmetry.space_group_name_H-M   'P 1'
#
loop_
_entity.id
_entity.type
_entity.pdbx_description
1 polymer ?
#
loop_
_entity_poly.entity_id
_entity_poly.type
_entity_poly.pdbx_seq_one_letter_code
_entity_poly.pdbx_strand_id
1 'polypeptide(L)'
;MQGVMAMKSPQPLRQGAGLLALSAVLWLAGCATCGLDPQVAQTTDSVRAQLGEPTEAWPHSDGSQRWTYWWGAYGRQTCMADFDAQGHMQKVENVLDEAHFLQVRPGMTQAQLRELLGPPSWIWHVQYHDQTVWSYRYVNPFCDVFHVGLTPAGIVEDSAHGLDPICDHEDRH
;
A
#
# COMPACT_ATOMS: atom_id res chain seq x y z
N MET A 1 -14.11 88.35 -11.58
CA MET A 1 -15.07 87.23 -11.42
C MET A 1 -14.77 86.20 -12.50
N GLN A 2 -14.56 84.94 -12.09
CA GLN A 2 -14.75 83.68 -12.83
C GLN A 2 -13.97 83.55 -14.17
N GLY A 3 -12.92 82.73 -14.23
CA GLY A 3 -12.95 81.27 -14.40
C GLY A 3 -12.05 80.94 -15.62
N VAL A 4 -11.55 79.74 -15.92
CA VAL A 4 -12.04 78.38 -15.71
C VAL A 4 -10.89 77.40 -16.08
N MET A 5 -10.82 76.27 -15.37
CA MET A 5 -10.24 74.95 -15.70
C MET A 5 -8.73 74.77 -15.97
N ALA A 6 -8.03 74.23 -14.97
CA ALA A 6 -6.80 73.43 -15.15
C ALA A 6 -7.16 71.93 -15.20
N MET A 7 -6.70 71.25 -16.25
CA MET A 7 -6.83 69.81 -16.50
C MET A 7 -6.01 68.98 -15.50
N LYS A 8 -6.60 67.92 -14.96
CA LYS A 8 -5.99 66.97 -14.02
C LYS A 8 -5.34 65.82 -14.79
N SER A 9 -4.03 65.64 -14.65
CA SER A 9 -3.26 64.52 -15.21
C SER A 9 -3.49 63.21 -14.42
N PRO A 10 -3.45 62.04 -15.07
CA PRO A 10 -3.57 60.74 -14.41
C PRO A 10 -2.24 60.29 -13.79
N GLN A 11 -2.31 59.64 -12.62
CA GLN A 11 -1.18 59.05 -11.89
C GLN A 11 -0.87 57.62 -12.39
N PRO A 12 0.41 57.18 -12.42
CA PRO A 12 0.76 55.80 -12.75
C PRO A 12 0.61 54.86 -11.53
N LEU A 13 0.14 53.65 -11.83
CA LEU A 13 -0.16 52.55 -10.93
C LEU A 13 1.10 51.97 -10.26
N ARG A 14 1.07 51.87 -8.93
CA ARG A 14 1.95 51.02 -8.11
C ARG A 14 1.36 49.60 -8.08
N GLN A 15 2.16 48.58 -8.38
CA GLN A 15 2.16 47.25 -7.72
C GLN A 15 3.14 46.31 -8.47
N GLY A 16 4.37 46.18 -7.95
CA GLY A 16 5.31 45.15 -8.36
C GLY A 16 5.07 43.88 -7.55
N ALA A 17 4.72 42.80 -8.23
CA ALA A 17 4.48 41.48 -7.67
C ALA A 17 5.80 40.81 -7.29
N GLY A 18 6.00 40.56 -5.99
CA GLY A 18 7.03 39.65 -5.49
C GLY A 18 6.43 38.26 -5.28
N LEU A 19 6.47 37.43 -6.31
CA LEU A 19 6.17 35.99 -6.21
C LEU A 19 7.44 35.30 -5.65
N LEU A 20 7.53 35.17 -4.33
CA LEU A 20 8.50 34.29 -3.68
C LEU A 20 7.81 32.96 -3.34
N ALA A 21 8.36 31.91 -3.94
CA ALA A 21 7.94 30.53 -3.85
C ALA A 21 8.09 29.95 -2.43
N LEU A 22 7.05 29.26 -1.97
CA LEU A 22 7.19 28.13 -1.05
C LEU A 22 6.26 27.02 -1.55
N SER A 23 6.80 26.21 -2.47
CA SER A 23 6.33 24.88 -2.78
C SER A 23 6.54 24.00 -1.54
N ALA A 24 5.55 23.98 -0.64
CA ALA A 24 5.46 22.97 0.41
C ALA A 24 5.13 21.63 -0.25
N VAL A 25 6.12 20.74 -0.33
CA VAL A 25 5.94 19.36 -0.76
C VAL A 25 5.13 18.67 0.33
N LEU A 26 3.82 18.58 0.10
CA LEU A 26 2.87 17.92 0.97
C LEU A 26 2.95 16.42 0.69
N TRP A 27 3.86 15.71 1.37
CA TRP A 27 3.89 14.25 1.37
C TRP A 27 2.73 13.74 2.24
N LEU A 28 1.52 13.70 1.70
CA LEU A 28 0.47 12.82 2.22
C LEU A 28 0.68 11.42 1.62
N ALA A 29 1.68 10.70 2.10
CA ALA A 29 1.68 9.26 1.99
C ALA A 29 0.65 8.74 3.00
N GLY A 30 -0.36 8.00 2.54
CA GLY A 30 -1.48 7.55 3.36
C GLY A 30 -1.01 6.84 4.64
N CYS A 31 -1.37 7.39 5.80
CA CYS A 31 -1.11 6.78 7.10
C CYS A 31 -2.01 5.56 7.32
N ALA A 32 -1.74 4.46 6.62
CA ALA A 32 -1.97 3.14 7.19
C ALA A 32 -0.76 2.84 8.06
N THR A 33 -0.72 3.42 9.27
CA THR A 33 0.36 3.10 10.20
C THR A 33 0.15 1.65 10.62
N CYS A 34 1.03 0.79 10.16
CA CYS A 34 1.12 -0.64 10.47
C CYS A 34 1.45 -0.91 11.94
N GLY A 35 0.80 -0.19 12.86
CA GLY A 35 1.17 -0.08 14.27
C GLY A 35 2.44 0.72 14.53
N LEU A 36 3.10 1.27 13.50
CA LEU A 36 4.36 2.01 13.62
C LEU A 36 4.15 3.49 13.92
N ASP A 37 4.94 4.02 14.86
CA ASP A 37 5.18 5.45 14.95
C ASP A 37 6.27 5.85 13.92
N PRO A 38 5.93 6.58 12.85
CA PRO A 38 6.90 6.96 11.83
C PRO A 38 7.98 7.90 12.35
N GLN A 39 7.81 8.55 13.51
CA GLN A 39 8.85 9.37 14.13
C GLN A 39 9.95 8.50 14.76
N VAL A 40 9.61 7.28 15.19
CA VAL A 40 10.54 6.35 15.85
C VAL A 40 11.08 5.30 14.88
N ALA A 41 10.24 4.83 13.97
CA ALA A 41 10.49 3.71 13.05
C ALA A 41 11.45 4.04 11.88
N GLN A 42 12.60 4.67 12.14
CA GLN A 42 13.49 5.18 11.08
C GLN A 42 14.53 4.18 10.58
N THR A 43 14.80 3.14 11.36
CA THR A 43 15.84 2.13 11.10
C THR A 43 15.30 0.73 11.31
N THR A 44 15.95 -0.27 10.70
CA THR A 44 15.66 -1.69 10.94
C THR A 44 15.59 -2.05 12.42
N ASP A 45 16.50 -1.53 13.24
CA ASP A 45 16.53 -1.81 14.69
C ASP A 45 15.34 -1.17 15.42
N SER A 46 15.00 0.07 15.09
CA SER A 46 13.85 0.76 15.69
C SER A 46 12.50 0.17 15.27
N VAL A 47 12.39 -0.35 14.04
CA VAL A 47 11.18 -1.05 13.57
C VAL A 47 11.05 -2.38 14.28
N ARG A 48 12.13 -3.15 14.39
CA ARG A 48 12.17 -4.41 15.14
C ARG A 48 11.86 -4.20 16.62
N ALA A 49 12.30 -3.10 17.23
CA ALA A 49 11.97 -2.78 18.61
C ALA A 49 10.47 -2.52 18.84
N GLN A 50 9.75 -2.03 17.83
CA GLN A 50 8.30 -1.76 17.91
C GLN A 50 7.45 -2.96 17.52
N LEU A 51 7.77 -3.64 16.41
CA LEU A 51 6.94 -4.71 15.84
C LEU A 51 7.46 -6.12 16.14
N GLY A 52 8.70 -6.26 16.61
CA GLY A 52 9.40 -7.54 16.69
C GLY A 52 10.05 -7.94 15.37
N GLU A 53 10.44 -9.21 15.28
CA GLU A 53 10.99 -9.78 14.05
C GLU A 53 9.94 -9.83 12.93
N PRO A 54 10.33 -9.56 11.68
CA PRO A 54 9.41 -9.72 10.56
C PRO A 54 9.07 -11.19 10.35
N THR A 55 7.86 -11.45 9.84
CA THR A 55 7.43 -12.77 9.42
C THR A 55 8.26 -13.27 8.24
N GLU A 56 8.59 -12.39 7.31
CA GLU A 56 9.47 -12.67 6.17
C GLU A 56 10.41 -11.50 5.91
N ALA A 57 11.61 -11.78 5.41
CA ALA A 57 12.56 -10.77 4.97
C ALA A 57 13.04 -11.09 3.55
N TRP A 58 12.95 -10.10 2.67
CA TRP A 58 13.23 -10.19 1.25
C TRP A 58 14.45 -9.30 0.93
N PRO A 59 15.67 -9.84 0.94
CA PRO A 59 16.84 -9.08 0.54
C PRO A 59 16.87 -8.87 -0.97
N HIS A 60 17.39 -7.73 -1.41
CA HIS A 60 17.55 -7.39 -2.82
C HIS A 60 19.03 -7.25 -3.18
N SER A 61 19.36 -7.39 -4.48
CA SER A 61 20.74 -7.41 -4.95
C SER A 61 21.48 -6.08 -4.77
N ASP A 62 20.74 -4.97 -4.65
CA ASP A 62 21.29 -3.64 -4.37
C ASP A 62 21.55 -3.39 -2.87
N GLY A 63 21.28 -4.40 -2.02
CA GLY A 63 21.44 -4.35 -0.58
C GLY A 63 20.21 -3.83 0.17
N SER A 64 19.20 -3.32 -0.54
CA SER A 64 17.91 -2.98 0.07
C SER A 64 17.16 -4.26 0.51
N GLN A 65 16.16 -4.09 1.36
CA GLN A 65 15.34 -5.21 1.81
C GLN A 65 13.91 -4.79 2.11
N ARG A 66 12.98 -5.72 1.87
CA ARG A 66 11.59 -5.61 2.28
C ARG A 66 11.28 -6.58 3.40
N TRP A 67 10.63 -6.10 4.45
CA TRP A 67 10.18 -6.91 5.58
C TRP A 67 8.66 -7.04 5.56
N THR A 68 8.18 -8.26 5.74
CA THR A 68 6.76 -8.58 5.82
C THR A 68 6.37 -8.82 7.27
N TYR A 69 5.34 -8.11 7.74
CA TYR A 69 4.69 -8.31 9.03
C TYR A 69 3.27 -8.83 8.80
N TRP A 70 3.03 -10.06 9.23
CA TRP A 70 1.76 -10.77 9.08
C TRP A 70 1.34 -11.40 10.42
N TRP A 71 0.10 -11.16 10.82
CA TRP A 71 -0.42 -11.54 12.15
C TRP A 71 -1.36 -12.75 12.14
N GLY A 72 -1.26 -13.60 11.12
CA GLY A 72 -2.05 -14.83 11.04
C GLY A 72 -3.22 -14.78 10.06
N ALA A 73 -3.87 -15.93 9.90
CA ALA A 73 -4.97 -16.16 8.95
C ALA A 73 -6.18 -15.23 9.15
N TYR A 74 -6.41 -14.75 10.37
CA TYR A 74 -7.49 -13.83 10.72
C TYR A 74 -7.10 -12.35 10.55
N GLY A 75 -5.83 -12.06 10.26
CA GLY A 75 -5.36 -10.73 9.93
C GLY A 75 -6.03 -10.21 8.66
N ARG A 76 -6.38 -8.92 8.65
CA ARG A 76 -6.96 -8.22 7.48
C ARG A 76 -6.01 -7.19 6.88
N GLN A 77 -4.75 -7.27 7.30
CA GLN A 77 -3.66 -6.40 6.88
C GLN A 77 -2.39 -7.23 6.83
N THR A 78 -1.57 -6.96 5.83
CA THR A 78 -0.17 -7.39 5.76
C THR A 78 0.63 -6.12 5.62
N CYS A 79 1.61 -5.94 6.49
CA CYS A 79 2.41 -4.74 6.52
C CYS A 79 3.77 -4.99 5.90
N MET A 80 4.13 -4.20 4.88
CA MET A 80 5.46 -4.25 4.25
C MET A 80 6.25 -3.02 4.67
N ALA A 81 7.48 -3.22 5.15
CA ALA A 81 8.43 -2.17 5.45
C ALA A 81 9.66 -2.30 4.55
N ASP A 82 9.96 -1.24 3.79
CA ASP A 82 11.07 -1.19 2.85
C ASP A 82 12.23 -0.41 3.46
N PHE A 83 13.44 -0.97 3.36
CA PHE A 83 14.66 -0.38 3.87
C PHE A 83 15.71 -0.25 2.78
N ASP A 84 16.47 0.84 2.81
CA ASP A 84 17.65 0.98 1.95
C ASP A 84 18.79 0.05 2.40
N ALA A 85 19.89 0.05 1.63
CA ALA A 85 21.08 -0.74 1.94
C ALA A 85 21.81 -0.32 3.23
N GLN A 86 21.44 0.81 3.84
CA GLN A 86 21.95 1.27 5.13
C GLN A 86 21.00 0.91 6.28
N GLY A 87 19.85 0.29 5.99
CA GLY A 87 18.85 -0.08 6.98
C GLY A 87 17.93 1.08 7.39
N HIS A 88 17.87 2.18 6.64
CA HIS A 88 16.90 3.24 6.90
C HIS A 88 15.55 2.93 6.24
N MET A 89 14.46 3.15 6.99
CA MET A 89 13.11 2.93 6.50
C MET A 89 12.77 3.94 5.40
N GLN A 90 12.43 3.43 4.22
CA GLN A 90 12.01 4.21 3.07
C GLN A 90 10.49 4.28 2.96
N LYS A 91 9.81 3.18 3.29
CA LYS A 91 8.37 3.06 3.15
C LYS A 91 7.82 2.05 4.15
N VAL A 92 6.60 2.30 4.63
CA VAL A 92 5.76 1.27 5.24
C VAL A 92 4.34 1.40 4.73
N GLU A 93 3.72 0.26 4.42
CA GLU A 93 2.35 0.22 3.89
C GLU A 93 1.62 -1.06 4.27
N ASN A 94 0.28 -0.98 4.36
CA ASN A 94 -0.58 -2.15 4.30
C ASN A 94 -0.77 -2.53 2.83
N VAL A 95 -0.41 -3.75 2.45
CA VAL A 95 -0.50 -4.23 1.05
C VAL A 95 -1.77 -5.00 0.73
N LEU A 96 -2.67 -5.19 1.70
CA LEU A 96 -3.97 -5.82 1.43
C LEU A 96 -5.01 -4.76 1.05
N ASP A 97 -4.88 -4.25 -0.17
CA ASP A 97 -5.80 -3.29 -0.80
C ASP A 97 -5.86 -3.45 -2.33
N GLU A 98 -6.86 -2.79 -2.94
CA GLU A 98 -7.09 -2.86 -4.39
C GLU A 98 -5.88 -2.39 -5.23
N ALA A 99 -5.11 -1.41 -4.73
CA ALA A 99 -3.99 -0.87 -5.48
C ALA A 99 -2.87 -1.91 -5.63
N HIS A 100 -2.68 -2.77 -4.63
CA HIS A 100 -1.75 -3.89 -4.66
C HIS A 100 -2.32 -5.10 -5.38
N PHE A 101 -3.62 -5.38 -5.24
CA PHE A 101 -4.27 -6.48 -5.95
C PHE A 101 -4.20 -6.29 -7.47
N LEU A 102 -4.33 -5.06 -7.96
CA LEU A 102 -4.15 -4.73 -9.38
C LEU A 102 -2.72 -4.96 -9.91
N GLN A 103 -1.74 -5.14 -9.03
CA GLN A 103 -0.35 -5.47 -9.41
C GLN A 103 -0.14 -6.96 -9.59
N VAL A 104 -1.05 -7.83 -9.11
CA VAL A 104 -0.98 -9.27 -9.35
C VAL A 104 -1.19 -9.54 -10.84
N ARG A 105 -0.24 -10.25 -11.46
CA ARG A 105 -0.27 -10.58 -12.89
C ARG A 105 -0.06 -12.08 -13.12
N PRO A 106 -0.69 -12.66 -14.15
CA PRO A 106 -0.34 -14.00 -14.61
C PRO A 106 1.15 -14.12 -14.91
N GLY A 107 1.74 -15.25 -14.55
CA GLY A 107 3.18 -15.51 -14.70
C GLY A 107 4.02 -15.17 -13.48
N MET A 108 3.48 -14.48 -12.46
CA MET A 108 4.18 -14.27 -11.19
C MET A 108 4.41 -15.61 -10.47
N THR A 109 5.57 -15.76 -9.86
CA THR A 109 5.87 -16.90 -8.96
C THR A 109 5.22 -16.70 -7.59
N GLN A 110 5.06 -17.79 -6.83
CA GLN A 110 4.69 -17.70 -5.41
C GLN A 110 5.57 -16.73 -4.61
N ALA A 111 6.88 -16.71 -4.86
CA ALA A 111 7.80 -15.81 -4.16
C ALA A 111 7.47 -14.33 -4.46
N GLN A 112 7.27 -13.99 -5.72
CA GLN A 112 6.87 -12.63 -6.12
C GLN A 112 5.51 -12.24 -5.53
N LEU A 113 4.56 -13.17 -5.48
CA LEU A 113 3.26 -12.93 -4.85
C LEU A 113 3.39 -12.70 -3.33
N ARG A 114 4.26 -13.45 -2.65
CA ARG A 114 4.56 -13.25 -1.21
C ARG A 114 5.27 -11.92 -0.95
N GLU A 115 6.19 -11.53 -1.81
CA GLU A 115 6.89 -10.24 -1.69
C GLU A 115 5.94 -9.05 -1.95
N LEU A 116 4.88 -9.26 -2.73
CA LEU A 116 3.84 -8.28 -3.02
C LEU A 116 2.75 -8.20 -1.93
N LEU A 117 2.15 -9.32 -1.53
CA LEU A 117 0.97 -9.37 -0.66
C LEU A 117 1.20 -10.07 0.69
N GLY A 118 2.35 -10.72 0.86
CA GLY A 118 2.68 -11.56 2.01
C GLY A 118 1.94 -12.90 2.02
N PRO A 119 1.97 -13.60 3.17
CA PRO A 119 1.32 -14.89 3.34
C PRO A 119 -0.21 -14.79 3.14
N PRO A 120 -0.84 -15.78 2.49
CA PRO A 120 -2.29 -15.80 2.35
C PRO A 120 -2.98 -16.05 3.69
N SER A 121 -4.22 -15.60 3.81
CA SER A 121 -5.10 -15.92 4.94
C SER A 121 -5.42 -17.41 4.98
N TRP A 122 -5.71 -18.04 3.84
CA TRP A 122 -5.85 -19.49 3.70
C TRP A 122 -5.58 -19.98 2.28
N ILE A 123 -5.45 -21.29 2.14
CA ILE A 123 -5.19 -21.99 0.88
C ILE A 123 -6.24 -23.08 0.67
N TRP A 124 -6.75 -23.22 -0.55
CA TRP A 124 -7.67 -24.29 -0.95
C TRP A 124 -7.42 -24.71 -2.40
N HIS A 125 -8.07 -25.78 -2.87
CA HIS A 125 -7.79 -26.35 -4.20
C HIS A 125 -9.05 -26.45 -5.05
N VAL A 126 -8.92 -26.14 -6.34
CA VAL A 126 -9.98 -26.30 -7.35
C VAL A 126 -9.66 -27.52 -8.22
N GLN A 127 -10.52 -28.53 -8.17
CA GLN A 127 -10.28 -29.81 -8.87
C GLN A 127 -10.39 -29.69 -10.40
N TYR A 128 -11.33 -28.88 -10.91
CA TYR A 128 -11.63 -28.81 -12.35
C TYR A 128 -10.52 -28.14 -13.19
N HIS A 129 -9.64 -27.34 -12.56
CA HIS A 129 -8.50 -26.68 -13.19
C HIS A 129 -7.14 -27.03 -12.55
N ASP A 130 -7.13 -27.94 -11.56
CA ASP A 130 -5.94 -28.30 -10.76
C ASP A 130 -5.20 -27.06 -10.23
N GLN A 131 -5.95 -26.09 -9.70
CA GLN A 131 -5.39 -24.87 -9.15
C GLN A 131 -5.25 -24.95 -7.64
N THR A 132 -4.14 -24.41 -7.13
CA THR A 132 -4.02 -24.01 -5.72
C THR A 132 -4.45 -22.56 -5.62
N VAL A 133 -5.44 -22.25 -4.78
CA VAL A 133 -5.95 -20.90 -4.58
C VAL A 133 -5.45 -20.33 -3.27
N TRP A 134 -4.82 -19.17 -3.33
CA TRP A 134 -4.43 -18.36 -2.18
C TRP A 134 -5.46 -17.26 -1.97
N SER A 135 -5.96 -17.16 -0.73
CA SER A 135 -7.01 -16.20 -0.39
C SER A 135 -6.48 -15.15 0.58
N TYR A 136 -6.80 -13.89 0.31
CA TYR A 136 -6.38 -12.72 1.07
C TYR A 136 -7.59 -11.97 1.61
N ARG A 137 -7.76 -12.02 2.93
CA ARG A 137 -8.80 -11.26 3.62
C ARG A 137 -8.31 -9.84 3.87
N TYR A 138 -9.16 -8.85 3.58
CA TYR A 138 -8.82 -7.44 3.75
C TYR A 138 -10.01 -6.64 4.27
N VAL A 139 -9.78 -5.40 4.67
CA VAL A 139 -10.85 -4.52 5.14
C VAL A 139 -11.52 -3.87 3.92
N ASN A 140 -12.78 -4.24 3.66
CA ASN A 140 -13.62 -3.66 2.62
C ASN A 140 -15.10 -3.65 3.07
N PRO A 141 -15.98 -2.85 2.44
CA PRO A 141 -17.38 -2.73 2.85
C PRO A 141 -18.28 -3.89 2.36
N PHE A 142 -17.78 -4.76 1.49
CA PHE A 142 -18.57 -5.82 0.83
C PHE A 142 -18.35 -7.22 1.42
N CYS A 143 -17.45 -7.32 2.41
CA CYS A 143 -16.97 -8.60 2.92
C CYS A 143 -16.40 -9.49 1.80
N ASP A 144 -15.65 -8.88 0.89
CA ASP A 144 -14.96 -9.57 -0.17
C ASP A 144 -13.61 -10.11 0.30
N VAL A 145 -13.15 -11.14 -0.39
CA VAL A 145 -11.82 -11.75 -0.29
C VAL A 145 -11.21 -11.72 -1.67
N PHE A 146 -9.91 -11.42 -1.72
CA PHE A 146 -9.16 -11.49 -2.95
C PHE A 146 -8.53 -12.88 -3.10
N HIS A 147 -8.84 -13.56 -4.20
CA HIS A 147 -8.32 -14.87 -4.53
C HIS A 147 -7.28 -14.77 -5.64
N VAL A 148 -6.22 -15.56 -5.53
CA VAL A 148 -5.21 -15.73 -6.56
C VAL A 148 -5.08 -17.22 -6.87
N GLY A 149 -5.42 -17.62 -8.10
CA GLY A 149 -5.27 -18.98 -8.58
C GLY A 149 -3.84 -19.22 -9.08
N LEU A 150 -3.24 -20.31 -8.63
CA LEU A 150 -1.90 -20.75 -9.00
C LEU A 150 -1.99 -22.09 -9.71
N THR A 151 -1.27 -22.20 -10.83
CA THR A 151 -1.01 -23.48 -11.50
C THR A 151 -0.31 -24.48 -10.58
N PRO A 152 -0.29 -25.79 -10.91
CA PRO A 152 0.47 -26.79 -10.14
C PRO A 152 1.96 -26.47 -9.97
N ALA A 153 2.54 -25.66 -10.87
CA ALA A 153 3.91 -25.19 -10.79
C ALA A 153 4.12 -24.01 -9.82
N GLY A 154 3.06 -23.53 -9.15
CA GLY A 154 3.14 -22.37 -8.26
C GLY A 154 3.27 -21.04 -9.00
N ILE A 155 2.72 -20.95 -10.21
CA ILE A 155 2.70 -19.73 -11.02
C ILE A 155 1.28 -19.17 -11.03
N VAL A 156 1.14 -17.86 -10.79
CA VAL A 156 -0.13 -17.14 -10.85
C VAL A 156 -0.73 -17.29 -12.24
N GLU A 157 -1.98 -17.74 -12.29
CA GLU A 157 -2.76 -17.93 -13.51
C GLU A 157 -3.86 -16.87 -13.63
N ASP A 158 -4.63 -16.68 -12.56
CA ASP A 158 -5.74 -15.74 -12.49
C ASP A 158 -5.92 -15.14 -11.08
N SER A 159 -6.84 -14.19 -10.99
CA SER A 159 -7.25 -13.59 -9.72
C SER A 159 -8.71 -13.14 -9.79
N ALA A 160 -9.42 -13.21 -8.67
CA ALA A 160 -10.81 -12.80 -8.59
C ALA A 160 -11.17 -12.31 -7.17
N HIS A 161 -12.17 -11.44 -7.09
CA HIS A 161 -12.85 -11.19 -5.82
C HIS A 161 -13.95 -12.23 -5.61
N GLY A 162 -14.16 -12.65 -4.37
CA GLY A 162 -15.22 -13.56 -3.98
C GLY A 162 -15.78 -13.18 -2.61
N LEU A 163 -16.99 -13.66 -2.30
CA LEU A 163 -17.58 -13.46 -0.97
C LEU A 163 -16.75 -14.22 0.07
N ASP A 164 -16.46 -13.55 1.18
CA ASP A 164 -15.82 -14.20 2.30
C ASP A 164 -16.73 -15.27 2.91
N PRO A 165 -16.28 -16.53 3.06
CA PRO A 165 -17.09 -17.59 3.67
C PRO A 165 -17.57 -17.27 5.09
N ILE A 166 -16.91 -16.36 5.82
CA ILE A 166 -17.39 -15.94 7.14
C ILE A 166 -18.69 -15.11 7.08
N CYS A 167 -18.94 -14.51 5.91
CA CYS A 167 -20.07 -13.64 5.62
C CYS A 167 -21.15 -14.35 4.79
N ASP A 168 -20.89 -15.58 4.33
CA ASP A 168 -21.90 -16.44 3.74
C ASP A 168 -22.85 -16.89 4.84
N HIS A 169 -23.89 -16.09 5.08
CA HIS A 169 -25.04 -16.52 5.88
C HIS A 169 -25.79 -17.56 5.05
N GLU A 170 -25.60 -18.83 5.36
CA GLU A 170 -26.45 -19.90 4.82
C GLU A 170 -27.92 -19.69 5.26
N ASP A 171 -28.68 -18.84 4.56
CA ASP A 171 -30.15 -18.85 4.53
C ASP A 171 -30.66 -19.99 3.63
N ARG A 172 -30.01 -21.16 3.67
CA ARG A 172 -30.36 -22.33 2.86
C ARG A 172 -30.79 -23.48 3.77
N HIS A 173 -32.02 -23.38 4.26
CA HIS A 173 -32.81 -24.47 4.84
C HIS A 173 -34.07 -24.69 4.03
#